data_AF-N4XX03-F1
#
_entry.id   AF-N4XX03-F1
#
_cell.length_a   1.000
_cell.length_b   1.000
_cell.length_c   1.000
_cell.angle_alpha   90.00
_cell.angle_beta   90.00
_cell.angle_gamma   90.00
#
_symmetry.space_group_name_H-M   'P 1'
#
loop_
_entity.id
_entity.type
_entity.pdbx_description
1 polymer ?
#
loop_
_entity_poly.entity_id
_entity_poly.type
_entity_poly.pdbx_seq_one_letter_code
_entity_poly.pdbx_strand_id
1 'polypeptide(L)'
;METVEQLDDEIGDLHARLATLRAQRANLSSVLVSQPHLAARLQNRNERSKSSDDAQQIITQQSKRNLENVYRACAGVTAYRVKDPDPHAANDGNILGISIDVSVAEKFIETYHVLLSVRDKGGKKLLSIYKHTIPPCIPLQQLAAKWLPGSGKDGEHDPEQDLVRFGRLLRKELV
;
A
#
# COMPACT_ATOMS: atom_id res chain seq x y z
N MET A 1 -41.48 -3.13 -33.75
CA MET A 1 -40.65 -1.97 -33.35
C MET A 1 -40.07 -2.36 -32.02
N GLU A 2 -38.75 -2.46 -31.92
CA GLU A 2 -38.10 -2.66 -30.63
C GLU A 2 -38.50 -1.51 -29.71
N THR A 3 -38.87 -1.84 -28.48
CA THR A 3 -39.27 -0.84 -27.49
C THR A 3 -38.02 -0.13 -26.98
N VAL A 4 -38.16 1.13 -26.56
CA VAL A 4 -37.04 1.93 -26.04
C VAL A 4 -36.34 1.20 -24.87
N GLU A 5 -37.11 0.50 -24.04
CA GLU A 5 -36.60 -0.31 -22.93
C GLU A 5 -35.69 -1.47 -23.40
N GLN A 6 -36.02 -2.13 -24.52
CA GLN A 6 -35.19 -3.21 -25.07
C GLN A 6 -33.84 -2.70 -25.56
N LEU A 7 -33.82 -1.48 -26.13
CA LEU A 7 -32.58 -0.84 -26.57
C LEU A 7 -31.71 -0.41 -25.38
N ASP A 8 -32.32 0.10 -24.30
CA ASP A 8 -31.59 0.48 -23.09
C ASP A 8 -30.97 -0.74 -22.40
N ASP A 9 -31.69 -1.87 -22.35
CA ASP A 9 -31.16 -3.14 -21.84
C ASP A 9 -29.97 -3.64 -22.69
N GLU A 10 -30.08 -3.59 -24.02
CA GLU A 10 -29.00 -3.98 -24.93
C GLU A 10 -27.77 -3.07 -24.78
N ILE A 11 -27.97 -1.76 -24.61
CA ILE A 11 -26.89 -0.80 -24.33
C ILE A 11 -26.21 -1.13 -22.98
N GLY A 12 -27.01 -1.47 -21.97
CA GLY A 12 -26.53 -1.91 -20.66
C GLY A 12 -25.64 -3.15 -20.77
N ASP A 13 -26.10 -4.16 -21.49
CA ASP A 13 -25.37 -5.41 -21.74
C ASP A 13 -24.08 -5.18 -22.53
N LEU A 14 -24.11 -4.33 -23.55
CA LEU A 14 -22.93 -3.96 -24.33
C LEU A 14 -21.90 -3.24 -23.47
N HIS A 15 -22.32 -2.32 -22.59
CA HIS A 15 -21.42 -1.65 -21.64
C HIS A 15 -20.82 -2.63 -20.63
N ALA A 16 -21.60 -3.56 -20.10
CA ALA A 16 -21.11 -4.60 -19.20
C ALA A 16 -20.07 -5.49 -19.91
N ARG A 17 -20.35 -5.92 -21.15
CA ARG A 17 -19.42 -6.72 -21.95
C ARG A 17 -18.13 -5.96 -22.27
N LEU A 18 -18.23 -4.68 -22.60
CA LEU A 18 -17.07 -3.83 -22.85
C LEU A 18 -16.23 -3.61 -21.58
N ALA A 19 -16.85 -3.50 -20.41
CA ALA A 19 -16.13 -3.45 -19.13
C ALA A 19 -15.37 -4.75 -18.85
N THR A 20 -16.00 -5.92 -19.05
CA THR A 20 -15.33 -7.22 -18.86
C THR A 20 -14.15 -7.42 -19.81
N LEU A 21 -14.30 -7.09 -21.11
CA LEU A 21 -13.22 -7.19 -22.09
C LEU A 21 -12.05 -6.24 -21.77
N ARG A 22 -12.35 -5.02 -21.31
CA ARG A 22 -11.32 -4.07 -20.88
C ARG A 22 -10.56 -4.60 -19.66
N ALA A 23 -11.25 -5.17 -18.68
CA ALA A 23 -10.64 -5.79 -17.50
C ALA A 23 -9.76 -6.99 -17.89
N GLN A 24 -10.25 -7.85 -18.78
CA GLN A 24 -9.48 -9.00 -19.28
C GLN A 24 -8.22 -8.55 -20.03
N ARG A 25 -8.33 -7.54 -20.90
CA ARG A 25 -7.18 -6.95 -21.61
C ARG A 25 -6.16 -6.38 -20.63
N ALA A 26 -6.60 -5.66 -19.61
CA ALA A 26 -5.72 -5.11 -18.58
C ALA A 26 -4.96 -6.23 -17.85
N ASN A 27 -5.64 -7.30 -17.45
CA ASN A 27 -5.02 -8.45 -16.79
C ASN A 27 -4.02 -9.17 -17.69
N LEU A 28 -4.35 -9.43 -18.95
CA LEU A 28 -3.41 -10.06 -19.88
C LEU A 28 -2.19 -9.17 -20.13
N SER A 29 -2.38 -7.85 -20.22
CA SER A 29 -1.27 -6.91 -20.39
C SER A 29 -0.34 -6.87 -19.18
N SER A 30 -0.87 -6.91 -17.95
CA SER A 30 -0.04 -6.93 -16.74
C SER A 30 0.73 -8.25 -16.61
N VAL A 31 0.10 -9.37 -16.96
CA VAL A 31 0.74 -10.69 -17.00
C VAL A 31 1.89 -10.68 -18.01
N LEU A 32 1.68 -10.17 -19.23
CA LEU A 32 2.74 -10.09 -20.23
C LEU A 32 3.92 -9.25 -19.74
N VAL A 33 3.68 -8.04 -19.24
CA VAL A 33 4.74 -7.14 -18.75
C VAL A 33 5.46 -7.71 -17.53
N SER A 34 4.80 -8.56 -16.74
CA SER A 34 5.41 -9.22 -15.58
C SER A 34 6.38 -10.36 -15.93
N GLN A 35 6.45 -10.80 -17.20
CA GLN A 35 7.31 -11.91 -17.59
C GLN A 35 8.80 -11.53 -17.54
N PRO A 36 9.66 -12.31 -16.86
CA PRO A 36 11.07 -11.95 -16.69
C PRO A 36 11.86 -11.92 -18.00
N HIS A 37 11.47 -12.74 -18.98
CA HIS A 37 12.15 -12.82 -20.28
C HIS A 37 11.83 -11.65 -21.22
N LEU A 38 10.75 -10.90 -20.98
CA LEU A 38 10.33 -9.80 -21.85
C LEU A 38 11.34 -8.65 -21.77
N ALA A 39 11.78 -8.29 -20.55
CA ALA A 39 12.80 -7.27 -20.33
C ALA A 39 14.10 -7.57 -21.08
N ALA A 40 14.61 -8.81 -20.97
CA ALA A 40 15.84 -9.24 -21.64
C ALA A 40 15.71 -9.20 -23.17
N ARG A 41 14.54 -9.59 -23.71
CA ARG A 41 14.30 -9.56 -25.17
C ARG A 41 14.23 -8.15 -25.74
N LEU A 42 13.67 -7.19 -25.00
CA LEU A 42 13.62 -5.80 -25.45
C LEU A 42 14.98 -5.11 -25.35
N GLN A 43 15.80 -5.48 -24.37
CA GLN A 43 17.17 -4.95 -24.24
C GLN A 43 18.09 -5.43 -25.38
N ASN A 44 17.89 -6.64 -25.89
CA ASN A 44 18.67 -7.21 -27.00
C ASN A 44 18.29 -6.64 -28.38
N ARG A 45 17.27 -5.77 -28.48
CA ARG A 45 16.89 -5.14 -29.74
C ARG A 45 17.78 -3.92 -29.99
N ASN A 46 18.67 -4.02 -30.97
CA ASN A 46 19.66 -2.99 -31.33
C ASN A 46 19.07 -1.66 -31.87
N GLU A 47 17.74 -1.54 -32.02
CA GLU A 47 17.08 -0.33 -32.48
C GLU A 47 16.55 0.46 -31.28
N ARG A 48 17.30 1.49 -30.85
CA ARG A 48 16.81 2.47 -29.88
C ARG A 48 15.77 3.38 -30.53
N SER A 49 14.51 2.96 -30.49
CA SER A 49 13.36 3.81 -30.79
C SER A 49 12.79 4.40 -29.50
N LYS A 50 12.13 5.56 -29.58
CA LYS A 50 11.40 6.15 -28.44
C LYS A 50 10.41 5.17 -27.80
N SER A 51 9.78 4.33 -28.63
CA SER A 51 8.87 3.26 -28.19
C SER A 51 9.55 2.16 -27.38
N SER A 52 10.85 1.92 -27.57
CA SER A 52 11.62 0.96 -26.78
C SER A 52 11.90 1.49 -25.38
N ASP A 53 12.23 2.78 -25.27
CA ASP A 53 12.45 3.45 -23.98
C ASP A 53 11.16 3.50 -23.15
N ASP A 54 10.03 3.85 -23.76
CA ASP A 54 8.71 3.83 -23.10
C ASP A 54 8.35 2.42 -22.59
N ALA A 55 8.61 1.38 -23.40
CA ALA A 55 8.37 0.00 -23.00
C ALA A 55 9.25 -0.42 -21.82
N GLN A 56 10.52 0.00 -21.80
CA GLN A 56 11.42 -0.27 -20.67
C GLN A 56 10.97 0.45 -19.38
N GLN A 57 10.49 1.68 -19.48
CA GLN A 57 9.91 2.39 -18.33
C GLN A 57 8.67 1.66 -17.79
N ILE A 58 7.79 1.19 -18.66
CA ILE A 58 6.61 0.42 -18.25
C ILE A 58 7.02 -0.87 -17.54
N ILE A 59 8.01 -1.59 -18.06
CA ILE A 59 8.49 -2.84 -17.47
C ILE A 59 9.15 -2.62 -16.11
N THR A 60 10.00 -1.60 -15.99
CA THR A 60 10.65 -1.26 -14.71
C THR A 60 9.64 -0.79 -13.67
N GLN A 61 8.62 -0.04 -14.08
CA GLN A 61 7.52 0.32 -13.21
C GLN A 61 6.72 -0.91 -12.77
N GLN A 62 6.45 -1.85 -13.68
CA GLN A 62 5.72 -3.08 -13.37
C GLN A 62 6.53 -4.00 -12.44
N SER A 63 7.85 -4.12 -12.63
CA SER A 63 8.69 -4.94 -11.76
C SER A 63 8.74 -4.38 -10.34
N LYS A 64 8.81 -3.05 -10.18
CA LYS A 64 8.71 -2.39 -8.87
C LYS A 64 7.37 -2.67 -8.20
N ARG A 65 6.26 -2.57 -8.94
CA ARG A 65 4.90 -2.89 -8.43
C ARG A 65 4.79 -4.34 -8.01
N ASN A 66 5.32 -5.27 -8.81
CA ASN A 66 5.31 -6.69 -8.47
C ASN A 66 6.08 -6.95 -7.18
N LEU A 67 7.27 -6.34 -7.04
CA LEU A 67 8.08 -6.46 -5.83
C LEU A 67 7.34 -5.91 -4.60
N GLU A 68 6.72 -4.73 -4.71
CA GLU A 68 5.91 -4.14 -3.65
C GLU A 68 4.74 -5.05 -3.26
N ASN A 69 4.01 -5.59 -4.25
CA ASN A 69 2.91 -6.51 -4.01
C ASN A 69 3.37 -7.81 -3.33
N VAL A 70 4.55 -8.34 -3.69
CA VAL A 70 5.12 -9.51 -3.02
C VAL A 70 5.42 -9.19 -1.55
N TYR A 71 6.02 -8.04 -1.24
CA TYR A 71 6.25 -7.65 0.15
C TYR A 71 4.95 -7.48 0.93
N ARG A 72 3.93 -6.86 0.33
CA ARG A 72 2.60 -6.73 0.94
C ARG A 72 1.94 -8.08 1.21
N ALA A 73 1.92 -8.95 0.22
CA ALA A 73 1.29 -10.26 0.33
C ALA A 73 2.02 -11.20 1.32
N CYS A 74 3.35 -11.21 1.33
CA CYS A 74 4.13 -12.14 2.15
C CYS A 74 4.39 -11.63 3.57
N ALA A 75 4.73 -10.35 3.74
CA ALA A 75 5.02 -9.80 5.06
C ALA A 75 3.74 -9.42 5.82
N GLY A 76 2.69 -9.01 5.11
CA GLY A 76 1.43 -8.53 5.69
C GLY A 76 1.53 -7.21 6.45
N VAL A 77 2.73 -6.72 6.74
CA VAL A 77 3.02 -5.42 7.35
C VAL A 77 4.10 -4.74 6.53
N THR A 78 3.80 -3.56 6.00
CA THR A 78 4.73 -2.78 5.17
C THR A 78 4.75 -1.33 5.63
N ALA A 79 5.88 -0.66 5.46
CA ALA A 79 6.05 0.75 5.77
C ALA A 79 6.16 1.56 4.48
N TYR A 80 5.53 2.74 4.47
CA TYR A 80 5.54 3.66 3.34
C TYR A 80 5.66 5.11 3.84
N ARG A 81 6.19 5.98 2.99
CA ARG A 81 6.35 7.40 3.33
C ARG A 81 5.12 8.18 2.87
N VAL A 82 4.61 9.01 3.76
CA VAL A 82 3.50 9.94 3.49
C VAL A 82 3.99 11.36 3.73
N LYS A 83 3.57 12.30 2.88
CA LYS A 83 3.75 13.74 3.12
C LYS A 83 2.39 14.36 3.39
N ASP A 84 2.23 14.96 4.57
CA ASP A 84 1.07 15.77 4.92
C ASP A 84 1.05 17.02 4.01
N PRO A 85 -0.05 17.31 3.30
CA PRO A 85 -0.15 18.50 2.48
C PRO A 85 -0.26 19.80 3.29
N ASP A 86 -0.48 19.76 4.61
CA ASP A 86 -0.58 20.98 5.42
C ASP A 86 0.79 21.70 5.53
N PRO A 87 0.90 22.98 5.12
CA PRO A 87 2.12 23.76 5.25
C PRO A 87 2.56 24.00 6.70
N HIS A 88 1.68 23.81 7.69
CA HIS A 88 2.00 23.93 9.12
C HIS A 88 2.29 22.58 9.79
N ALA A 89 2.40 21.49 9.02
CA ALA A 89 2.64 20.18 9.59
C ALA A 89 4.02 20.08 10.24
N ALA A 90 4.07 19.40 11.39
CA ALA A 90 5.33 19.11 12.07
C ALA A 90 6.29 18.34 11.15
N ASN A 91 7.59 18.69 11.20
CA ASN A 91 8.66 18.01 10.44
C ASN A 91 8.46 18.02 8.90
N ASP A 92 8.03 19.16 8.32
CA ASP A 92 7.77 19.32 6.87
C ASP A 92 6.73 18.30 6.34
N GLY A 93 5.77 17.94 7.20
CA GLY A 93 4.73 16.97 6.89
C GLY A 93 5.24 15.54 6.71
N ASN A 94 6.47 15.22 7.10
CA ASN A 94 7.00 13.87 6.92
C ASN A 94 6.41 12.90 7.93
N ILE A 95 5.57 12.00 7.43
CA ILE A 95 4.84 10.98 8.19
C ILE A 95 5.30 9.59 7.70
N LEU A 96 5.50 8.68 8.65
CA LEU A 96 5.71 7.27 8.35
C LEU A 96 4.37 6.54 8.43
N GLY A 97 3.89 6.04 7.29
CA GLY A 97 2.74 5.16 7.23
C GLY A 97 3.15 3.71 7.41
N ILE A 98 2.35 2.96 8.16
CA ILE A 98 2.42 1.50 8.25
C ILE A 98 1.08 0.98 7.72
N SER A 99 1.14 0.09 6.72
CA SER A 99 -0.01 -0.63 6.19
C SER A 99 0.02 -2.07 6.68
N ILE A 100 -1.13 -2.55 7.11
CA ILE A 100 -1.33 -3.90 7.62
C ILE A 100 -2.42 -4.54 6.78
N ASP A 101 -2.01 -5.47 5.95
CA ASP A 101 -2.89 -6.19 5.04
C ASP A 101 -3.40 -7.45 5.75
N VAL A 102 -4.72 -7.53 5.89
CA VAL A 102 -5.41 -8.69 6.48
C VAL A 102 -6.01 -9.52 5.35
N SER A 103 -5.60 -10.78 5.27
CA SER A 103 -6.17 -11.77 4.34
C SER A 103 -7.01 -12.79 5.10
N VAL A 104 -8.24 -13.00 4.63
CA VAL A 104 -9.17 -13.99 5.16
C VAL A 104 -9.71 -14.79 3.99
N ALA A 105 -9.74 -16.12 4.12
CA ALA A 105 -10.29 -17.02 3.11
C ALA A 105 -9.78 -16.71 1.69
N GLU A 106 -8.45 -16.64 1.53
CA GLU A 106 -7.74 -16.47 0.25
C GLU A 106 -7.91 -15.09 -0.42
N LYS A 107 -8.59 -14.14 0.23
CA LYS A 107 -8.76 -12.77 -0.28
C LYS A 107 -8.19 -11.76 0.70
N PHE A 108 -7.61 -10.68 0.16
CA PHE A 108 -7.29 -9.49 0.94
C PHE A 108 -8.58 -8.71 1.16
N ILE A 109 -8.99 -8.52 2.41
CA ILE A 109 -10.25 -7.85 2.75
C ILE A 109 -10.01 -6.36 2.94
N GLU A 110 -9.20 -6.02 3.94
CA GLU A 110 -9.03 -4.64 4.37
C GLU A 110 -7.55 -4.38 4.72
N THR A 111 -7.10 -3.18 4.38
CA THR A 111 -5.78 -2.68 4.76
C THR A 111 -5.98 -1.67 5.89
N TYR A 112 -5.42 -1.96 7.06
CA TYR A 112 -5.39 -1.02 8.17
C TYR A 112 -4.14 -0.16 8.10
N HIS A 113 -4.29 1.13 8.37
CA HIS A 113 -3.23 2.10 8.29
C HIS A 113 -2.95 2.70 9.66
N VAL A 114 -1.67 2.83 9.99
CA VAL A 114 -1.18 3.57 11.16
C VAL A 114 -0.20 4.62 10.67
N LEU A 115 -0.51 5.88 10.94
CA LEU A 115 0.33 7.02 10.59
C LEU A 115 1.12 7.46 11.82
N LEU A 116 2.44 7.49 11.68
CA LEU A 116 3.39 7.86 12.72
C LEU A 116 4.03 9.21 12.36
N SER A 117 3.93 10.18 13.26
CA SER A 117 4.61 11.47 13.16
C SER A 117 5.88 11.46 14.00
N VAL A 118 6.93 12.15 13.55
CA VAL A 118 8.13 12.40 14.34
C VAL A 118 7.86 13.50 15.37
N ARG A 119 8.16 13.23 16.64
CA ARG A 119 8.15 14.19 17.75
C ARG A 119 9.55 14.31 18.33
N ASP A 120 10.01 15.54 18.56
CA ASP A 120 11.23 15.77 19.32
C ASP A 120 10.94 15.77 20.82
N LYS A 121 11.62 14.88 21.57
CA LYS A 121 11.59 14.84 23.04
C LYS A 121 13.03 14.85 23.54
N GLY A 122 13.47 15.97 24.14
CA GLY A 122 14.81 16.10 24.73
C GLY A 122 15.96 15.90 23.74
N GLY A 123 15.79 16.32 22.48
CA GLY A 123 16.81 16.17 21.43
C GLY A 123 16.81 14.82 20.70
N LYS A 124 15.93 13.88 21.07
CA LYS A 124 15.72 12.63 20.34
C LYS A 124 14.45 12.71 19.50
N LYS A 125 14.57 12.32 18.22
CA LYS A 125 13.46 12.14 17.29
C LYS A 125 12.78 10.80 17.57
N LEU A 126 11.57 10.83 18.12
CA LEU A 126 10.77 9.65 18.44
C LEU A 126 9.53 9.59 17.55
N LEU A 127 9.04 8.39 17.24
CA LEU A 127 7.78 8.23 16.50
C LEU A 127 6.60 8.15 17.46
N SER A 128 5.55 8.92 17.16
CA SER A 128 4.26 8.90 17.87
C SER A 128 3.15 8.61 16.88
N ILE A 129 2.11 7.91 17.33
CA ILE A 129 0.89 7.70 16.55
C ILE A 129 0.19 9.04 16.34
N TYR A 130 -0.09 9.36 15.07
CA TYR A 130 -0.83 10.55 14.66
C TYR A 130 -2.28 10.19 14.35
N LYS A 131 -2.51 9.24 13.43
CA LYS A 131 -3.84 8.76 13.02
C LYS A 131 -3.79 7.26 12.73
N HIS A 132 -4.92 6.56 12.86
CA HIS A 132 -5.03 5.15 12.49
C HIS A 132 -6.44 4.81 12.00
N THR A 133 -6.57 3.72 11.26
CA THR A 133 -7.86 3.14 10.85
C THR A 133 -8.22 1.86 11.61
N ILE A 134 -7.47 1.53 12.68
CA ILE A 134 -7.66 0.31 13.46
C ILE A 134 -9.00 0.38 14.24
N PRO A 135 -9.79 -0.72 14.25
CA PRO A 135 -11.03 -0.82 15.03
C PRO A 135 -10.82 -0.58 16.54
N PRO A 136 -11.81 0.01 17.24
CA PRO A 136 -11.69 0.37 18.65
C PRO A 136 -11.62 -0.83 19.61
N CYS A 137 -11.99 -2.04 19.15
CA CYS A 137 -11.86 -3.27 19.93
C CYS A 137 -10.40 -3.69 20.16
N ILE A 138 -9.45 -3.14 19.40
CA ILE A 138 -8.03 -3.46 19.52
C ILE A 138 -7.35 -2.40 20.41
N PRO A 139 -6.64 -2.81 21.48
CA PRO A 139 -6.04 -1.90 22.45
C PRO A 139 -4.75 -1.25 21.91
N LEU A 140 -4.88 -0.41 20.88
CA LEU A 140 -3.76 0.23 20.19
C LEU A 140 -2.86 1.05 21.11
N GLN A 141 -3.45 1.81 22.03
CA GLN A 141 -2.69 2.66 22.95
C GLN A 141 -1.83 1.84 23.93
N GLN A 142 -2.31 0.67 24.35
CA GLN A 142 -1.54 -0.23 25.21
C GLN A 142 -0.39 -0.89 24.44
N LEU A 143 -0.60 -1.23 23.16
CA LEU A 143 0.46 -1.72 22.28
C LEU A 143 1.48 -0.61 22.00
N ALA A 144 1.03 0.62 21.78
CA ALA A 144 1.89 1.77 21.56
C ALA A 144 2.76 2.05 22.79
N ALA A 145 2.19 2.06 23.99
CA ALA A 145 2.96 2.27 25.22
C ALA A 145 4.08 1.24 25.47
N LYS A 146 3.96 0.02 24.91
CA LYS A 146 4.99 -1.02 25.04
C LYS A 146 6.16 -0.86 24.06
N TRP A 147 5.92 -0.29 22.88
CA TRP A 147 6.89 -0.33 21.76
C TRP A 147 7.22 1.04 21.16
N LEU A 148 6.46 2.08 21.50
CA LEU A 148 6.65 3.46 21.08
C LEU A 148 6.91 4.32 22.33
N PRO A 149 8.16 4.81 22.53
CA PRO A 149 8.48 5.67 23.66
C PRO A 149 7.69 6.99 23.59
N GLY A 150 7.24 7.48 24.74
CA GLY A 150 6.47 8.73 24.84
C GLY A 150 4.94 8.61 24.75
N SER A 151 4.37 7.40 24.77
CA SER A 151 2.91 7.22 24.95
C SER A 151 2.45 7.19 26.42
N GLY A 152 3.38 7.00 27.37
CA GLY A 152 3.13 7.03 28.82
C GLY A 152 3.51 8.37 29.46
N LYS A 153 2.81 8.75 30.54
CA LYS A 153 3.15 9.91 31.37
C LYS A 153 4.40 9.70 32.23
N ASP A 154 4.86 8.45 32.36
CA ASP A 154 5.93 8.06 33.28
C ASP A 154 7.26 7.98 32.52
N GLY A 155 8.09 9.01 32.68
CA GLY A 155 9.35 9.20 31.96
C GLY A 155 10.53 8.33 32.40
N GLU A 156 10.30 7.29 33.20
CA GLU A 156 11.37 6.52 33.87
C GLU A 156 11.69 5.17 33.21
N HIS A 157 10.83 4.71 32.28
CA HIS A 157 11.03 3.49 31.50
C HIS A 157 10.48 3.66 30.08
N ASP A 158 11.03 4.62 29.32
CA ASP A 158 10.71 4.72 27.88
C ASP A 158 11.32 3.49 27.16
N PRO A 159 10.51 2.58 26.58
CA PRO A 159 11.02 1.41 25.89
C PRO A 159 11.79 1.80 24.62
N GLU A 160 12.75 0.96 24.22
CA GLU A 160 13.43 1.13 22.93
C GLU A 160 12.41 1.01 21.79
N GLN A 161 12.45 1.96 20.86
CA GLN A 161 11.47 2.04 19.77
C GLN A 161 11.64 0.87 18.79
N ASP A 162 10.74 -0.11 18.83
CA ASP A 162 10.76 -1.28 17.94
C ASP A 162 9.48 -1.35 17.09
N LEU A 163 9.58 -0.83 15.87
CA LEU A 163 8.47 -0.84 14.90
C LEU A 163 8.16 -2.24 14.36
N VAL A 164 9.15 -3.13 14.31
CA VAL A 164 8.97 -4.48 13.78
C VAL A 164 8.13 -5.30 14.74
N ARG A 165 8.43 -5.23 16.04
CA ARG A 165 7.61 -5.89 17.06
C ARG A 165 6.24 -5.26 17.20
N PHE A 166 6.15 -3.93 17.14
CA PHE A 166 4.88 -3.22 17.13
C PHE A 166 3.98 -3.72 15.99
N GLY A 167 4.45 -3.68 14.75
CA GLY A 167 3.68 -4.11 13.58
C GLY A 167 3.29 -5.59 13.64
N ARG A 168 4.20 -6.46 14.09
CA ARG A 168 3.94 -7.90 14.23
C ARG A 168 2.83 -8.20 15.25
N LEU A 169 2.87 -7.54 16.41
CA LEU A 169 1.84 -7.73 17.44
C LEU A 169 0.51 -7.13 17.02
N LEU A 170 0.54 -5.96 16.37
CA LEU A 170 -0.67 -5.32 15.87
C LEU A 170 -1.36 -6.18 14.81
N ARG A 171 -0.60 -6.80 13.90
CA ARG A 171 -1.14 -7.79 12.96
C ARG A 171 -1.73 -9.01 13.66
N LYS A 172 -1.11 -9.47 14.76
CA LYS A 172 -1.60 -10.61 15.54
C LYS A 172 -2.96 -10.31 16.20
N GLU A 173 -3.23 -9.08 16.57
CA GLU A 173 -4.54 -8.68 17.13
C GLU A 173 -5.61 -8.46 16.04
N LEU A 174 -5.21 -8.30 14.78
CA LEU A 174 -6.10 -8.07 13.64
C LEU A 174 -6.49 -9.35 12.89
N VAL A 175 -5.70 -10.41 12.98
CA VAL A 175 -5.89 -11.71 12.32
C VAL A 175 -6.31 -12.75 13.34
#